data_AF-A0A9D7UDC2-F1
#
_entry.id   AF-A0A9D7UDC2-F1
#
_cell.length_a   1.000
_cell.length_b   1.000
_cell.length_c   1.000
_cell.angle_alpha   90.00
_cell.angle_beta   90.00
_cell.angle_gamma   90.00
#
_symmetry.space_group_name_H-M   'P 1'
#
loop_
_entity.id
_entity.type
_entity.pdbx_description
1 polymer ?
#
loop_
_entity_poly.entity_id
_entity_poly.type
_entity_poly.pdbx_seq_one_letter_code
_entity_poly.pdbx_strand_id
1 'polypeptide(L)'
;MEGLHTAYVDFNNSIGISGSYRIGHLGLDDYFLSANGAMTFFWNPTIGASATVTGLIRIPAPGPEVLDIPVGGTILRFMSLSGLIPQTLGTASASVLVNEDNGFRITASVDVTQHPIDFVRSFGRMSMDFKFKDTLSFTTRRDTLGAMRVSRKLEDLAQGAAQPVDTIIVDNTIERVFVMISGKTTAPVSRLTSPDGTNYDATSPDSTVQRFSTPGNEMTAWTIVNPVEGNWILTLTSPQEGDEVEVTSNRKSTAFAISSTAADRTATVTWEPTTHTSSSDEVRIFLDTDMSGYNGVFVGQVAENAGTYTFTVPDEMTECTYYFHATRNVAGQPLTSAYATTPITTAGTGVASPIEVRAVSNQSGRTSVSWRMSPGSLVNGFLIYVRDSEGVDSLYATAFAEDRLVMIDIVNHAAKQIVIIAFDKNGSRGCATQALPITTGIEEEQYVVTGENSQIDASIVPNPTNGHTTIRFTCGADVRASATIDIITVVGQKIATLIVADPSTGWNQVEWDARGVNAGTYYVRIEHSNGQAIVPIVVVK
;
A
#
# COMPACT_ATOMS: atom_id res chain seq x y z
N MET A 1 -11.30 -9.82 13.36
CA MET A 1 -10.43 -8.80 12.72
C MET A 1 -11.38 -7.80 12.09
N GLU A 2 -11.25 -6.53 12.44
CA GLU A 2 -12.12 -5.46 11.92
C GLU A 2 -11.27 -4.40 11.22
N GLY A 3 -11.83 -3.74 10.20
CA GLY A 3 -11.11 -2.74 9.45
C GLY A 3 -11.77 -2.36 8.13
N LEU A 4 -11.39 -1.19 7.61
CA LEU A 4 -11.62 -0.83 6.21
C LEU A 4 -10.45 -1.36 5.39
N HIS A 5 -10.75 -2.10 4.32
CA HIS A 5 -9.77 -2.74 3.47
C HIS A 5 -10.02 -2.41 2.01
N THR A 6 -8.93 -2.18 1.29
CA THR A 6 -8.90 -2.08 -0.16
C THR A 6 -8.17 -3.30 -0.67
N ALA A 7 -8.77 -4.01 -1.62
CA ALA A 7 -8.14 -5.12 -2.30
C ALA A 7 -7.85 -4.73 -3.75
N TYR A 8 -6.68 -5.12 -4.25
CA TYR A 8 -6.33 -4.99 -5.66
C TYR A 8 -5.96 -6.38 -6.22
N VAL A 9 -6.20 -6.55 -7.51
CA VAL A 9 -5.90 -7.79 -8.24
C VAL A 9 -5.15 -7.42 -9.52
N ASP A 10 -3.87 -7.76 -9.57
CA ASP A 10 -3.10 -7.86 -10.80
C ASP A 10 -2.96 -9.34 -11.19
N PHE A 11 -3.80 -9.79 -12.12
CA PHE A 11 -3.81 -11.17 -12.61
C PHE A 11 -2.48 -11.64 -13.21
N ASN A 12 -1.56 -10.73 -13.54
CA ASN A 12 -0.26 -11.12 -14.06
C ASN A 12 0.77 -11.36 -12.96
N ASN A 13 0.70 -10.63 -11.85
CA ASN A 13 1.81 -10.59 -10.89
C ASN A 13 1.41 -10.82 -9.43
N SER A 14 0.29 -10.23 -8.98
CA SER A 14 -0.02 -10.19 -7.55
C SER A 14 -1.49 -9.90 -7.21
N ILE A 15 -1.89 -10.28 -6.00
CA ILE A 15 -3.11 -9.82 -5.35
C ILE A 15 -2.70 -9.19 -4.03
N GLY A 16 -3.20 -8.01 -3.72
CA GLY A 16 -2.92 -7.37 -2.45
C GLY A 16 -4.17 -6.88 -1.73
N ILE A 17 -4.03 -6.77 -0.42
CA ILE A 17 -5.02 -6.22 0.49
C ILE A 17 -4.28 -5.21 1.36
N SER A 18 -4.74 -3.97 1.38
CA SER A 18 -4.22 -2.92 2.25
C SER A 18 -5.35 -2.32 3.07
N GLY A 19 -5.02 -1.74 4.23
CA GLY A 19 -5.99 -1.01 5.02
C GLY A 19 -5.70 -1.02 6.51
N SER A 20 -6.74 -0.73 7.28
CA SER A 20 -6.69 -0.73 8.74
C SER A 20 -7.05 -2.11 9.28
N TYR A 21 -6.36 -2.56 10.31
CA TYR A 21 -6.54 -3.86 10.95
C TYR A 21 -6.65 -3.67 12.46
N ARG A 22 -7.68 -4.26 13.04
CA ARG A 22 -7.84 -4.42 14.48
C ARG A 22 -7.84 -5.91 14.83
N ILE A 23 -6.86 -6.35 15.62
CA ILE A 23 -6.63 -7.77 15.91
C ILE A 23 -6.65 -8.02 17.42
N GLY A 24 -7.35 -9.08 17.81
CA GLY A 24 -7.41 -9.63 19.17
C GLY A 24 -8.14 -8.70 20.13
N HIS A 25 -9.33 -9.07 20.59
CA HIS A 25 -10.06 -8.34 21.62
C HIS A 25 -10.19 -9.23 22.87
N LEU A 26 -10.10 -8.66 24.07
CA LEU A 26 -10.32 -9.37 25.35
C LEU A 26 -11.59 -8.90 26.08
N GLY A 27 -12.57 -8.38 25.35
CA GLY A 27 -13.80 -7.81 25.91
C GLY A 27 -14.13 -6.46 25.27
N LEU A 28 -14.71 -5.56 26.08
CA LEU A 28 -15.17 -4.20 25.71
C LEU A 28 -14.26 -3.49 24.70
N ASP A 29 -14.70 -3.30 23.45
CA ASP A 29 -14.17 -2.48 22.33
C ASP A 29 -12.64 -2.27 22.19
N ASP A 30 -11.81 -3.11 22.80
CA ASP A 30 -10.38 -2.87 22.95
C ASP A 30 -9.53 -3.95 22.28
N TYR A 31 -8.56 -3.51 21.49
CA TYR A 31 -7.80 -4.36 20.57
C TYR A 31 -6.33 -4.42 20.96
N PHE A 32 -5.73 -5.61 20.85
CA PHE A 32 -4.29 -5.81 21.07
C PHE A 32 -3.43 -5.07 20.05
N LEU A 33 -3.89 -5.07 18.80
CA LEU A 33 -3.22 -4.38 17.70
C LEU A 33 -4.25 -3.53 16.96
N SER A 34 -3.94 -2.25 16.79
CA SER A 34 -4.60 -1.37 15.84
C SER A 34 -3.55 -0.83 14.88
N ALA A 35 -3.60 -1.28 13.63
CA ALA A 35 -2.52 -1.03 12.67
C ALA A 35 -3.02 -0.76 11.27
N ASN A 36 -2.21 -0.09 10.46
CA ASN A 36 -2.38 -0.03 9.02
C ASN A 36 -1.33 -0.92 8.38
N GLY A 37 -1.69 -1.63 7.32
CA GLY A 37 -0.77 -2.52 6.65
C GLY A 37 -1.19 -2.85 5.24
N ALA A 38 -0.31 -3.57 4.57
CA ALA A 38 -0.56 -4.17 3.28
C ALA A 38 -0.05 -5.62 3.29
N MET A 39 -0.77 -6.51 2.63
CA MET A 39 -0.38 -7.87 2.36
C MET A 39 -0.52 -8.11 0.87
N THR A 40 0.54 -8.60 0.24
CA THR A 40 0.62 -8.91 -1.18
C THR A 40 0.97 -10.37 -1.35
N PHE A 41 0.13 -11.13 -2.04
CA PHE A 41 0.48 -12.42 -2.63
C PHE A 41 1.01 -12.16 -4.03
N PHE A 42 2.14 -12.76 -4.38
CA PHE A 42 2.79 -12.57 -5.68
C PHE A 42 3.21 -13.92 -6.24
N TRP A 43 3.25 -14.04 -7.57
CA TRP A 43 3.68 -15.27 -8.26
C TRP A 43 4.69 -15.04 -9.38
N ASN A 44 5.05 -13.79 -9.67
CA ASN A 44 6.12 -13.42 -10.59
C ASN A 44 7.03 -12.36 -9.93
N PRO A 45 8.36 -12.50 -9.97
CA PRO A 45 9.14 -13.60 -10.57
C PRO A 45 9.16 -14.88 -9.72
N THR A 46 8.60 -14.85 -8.51
CA THR A 46 8.60 -15.98 -7.57
C THR A 46 7.23 -16.10 -6.92
N ILE A 47 6.89 -17.28 -6.40
CA ILE A 47 5.65 -17.48 -5.64
C ILE A 47 5.89 -17.15 -4.16
N GLY A 48 5.04 -16.28 -3.63
CA GLY A 48 5.15 -15.85 -2.24
C GLY A 48 4.04 -14.95 -1.75
N ALA A 49 4.20 -14.54 -0.49
CA ALA A 49 3.41 -13.55 0.19
C ALA A 49 4.32 -12.62 0.99
N SER A 50 4.06 -11.32 0.95
CA SER A 50 4.69 -10.35 1.83
C SER A 50 3.64 -9.53 2.52
N ALA A 51 3.88 -9.16 3.78
CA ALA A 51 3.05 -8.18 4.46
C ALA A 51 3.92 -7.19 5.22
N THR A 52 3.46 -5.95 5.33
CA THR A 52 3.95 -5.03 6.35
C THR A 52 2.79 -4.41 7.10
N VAL A 53 3.00 -4.17 8.38
CA VAL A 53 1.99 -3.63 9.28
C VAL A 53 2.68 -2.64 10.21
N THR A 54 2.15 -1.44 10.34
CA THR A 54 2.59 -0.44 11.31
C THR A 54 1.39 0.03 12.12
N GLY A 55 1.51 0.04 13.45
CA GLY A 55 0.40 0.38 14.31
C GLY A 55 0.75 0.55 15.77
N LEU A 56 -0.29 0.61 16.59
CA LEU A 56 -0.18 0.65 18.05
C LEU A 56 -0.45 -0.74 18.61
N ILE A 57 0.43 -1.20 19.49
CA ILE A 57 0.15 -2.35 20.34
C ILE A 57 -0.37 -1.85 21.67
N ARG A 58 -1.48 -2.42 22.10
CA ARG A 58 -2.09 -2.19 23.40
C ARG A 58 -2.22 -3.51 24.14
N ILE A 59 -2.10 -3.48 25.45
CA ILE A 59 -2.60 -4.58 26.27
C ILE A 59 -4.00 -4.17 26.71
N PRO A 60 -5.06 -4.80 26.17
CA PRO A 60 -6.44 -4.41 26.45
C PRO A 60 -6.80 -4.72 27.89
N ALA A 61 -7.85 -4.05 28.39
CA ALA A 61 -8.41 -4.38 29.69
C ALA A 61 -9.02 -5.79 29.63
N PRO A 62 -8.57 -6.74 30.47
CA PRO A 62 -9.15 -8.07 30.48
C PRO A 62 -10.59 -7.99 31.01
N GLY A 63 -11.52 -8.66 30.31
CA GLY A 63 -12.87 -8.84 30.82
C GLY A 63 -12.91 -9.59 32.16
N PRO A 64 -14.00 -9.46 32.94
CA PRO A 64 -14.14 -10.12 34.24
C PRO A 64 -13.89 -11.63 34.18
N GLU A 65 -14.40 -12.29 33.13
CA GLU A 65 -14.24 -13.73 32.89
C GLU A 65 -12.78 -14.17 32.71
N VAL A 66 -11.94 -13.31 32.08
CA VAL A 66 -10.52 -13.61 31.83
C VAL A 66 -9.71 -13.48 33.13
N LEU A 67 -10.13 -12.58 34.02
CA LEU A 67 -9.50 -12.42 35.34
C LEU A 67 -9.75 -13.63 36.24
N ASP A 68 -10.82 -14.40 36.03
CA ASP A 68 -11.15 -15.56 36.84
C ASP A 68 -10.37 -16.83 36.45
N ILE A 69 -9.62 -16.80 35.35
CA ILE A 69 -8.78 -17.93 34.90
C ILE A 69 -7.64 -18.17 35.92
N PRO A 70 -7.45 -19.40 36.45
CA PRO A 70 -6.34 -19.71 37.34
C PRO A 70 -4.98 -19.43 36.69
N VAL A 71 -4.03 -18.90 37.47
CA VAL A 71 -2.68 -18.46 37.04
C VAL A 71 -2.69 -17.27 36.06
N GLY A 72 -3.36 -17.38 34.91
CA GLY A 72 -3.45 -16.31 33.90
C GLY A 72 -4.15 -15.05 34.43
N GLY A 73 -5.27 -15.22 35.13
CA GLY A 73 -6.00 -14.13 35.78
C GLY A 73 -5.21 -13.48 36.92
N THR A 74 -4.32 -14.22 37.60
CA THR A 74 -3.44 -13.66 38.64
C THR A 74 -2.35 -12.77 38.04
N ILE A 75 -1.75 -13.16 36.93
CA ILE A 75 -0.80 -12.33 36.18
C ILE A 75 -1.50 -11.07 35.67
N LEU A 76 -2.69 -11.20 35.10
CA LEU A 76 -3.47 -10.06 34.61
C LEU A 76 -3.91 -9.11 35.74
N ARG A 77 -4.34 -9.63 36.90
CA ARG A 77 -4.60 -8.81 38.09
C ARG A 77 -3.34 -8.09 38.56
N PHE A 78 -2.19 -8.75 38.60
CA PHE A 78 -0.92 -8.13 38.95
C PHE A 78 -0.55 -7.00 37.98
N MET A 79 -0.69 -7.25 36.68
CA MET A 79 -0.45 -6.24 35.64
C MET A 79 -1.43 -5.06 35.79
N SER A 80 -2.69 -5.33 36.11
CA SER A 80 -3.72 -4.29 36.34
C SER A 80 -3.38 -3.44 37.55
N LEU A 81 -3.03 -4.06 38.68
CA LEU A 81 -2.62 -3.39 39.91
C LEU A 81 -1.30 -2.62 39.76
N SER A 82 -0.41 -3.08 38.87
CA SER A 82 0.86 -2.41 38.53
C SER A 82 0.68 -1.29 37.50
N GLY A 83 -0.55 -1.02 37.05
CA GLY A 83 -0.86 -0.01 36.04
C GLY A 83 -0.43 -0.38 34.61
N LEU A 84 -0.03 -1.63 34.36
CA LEU A 84 0.40 -2.14 33.05
C LEU A 84 -0.77 -2.41 32.10
N ILE A 85 -2.00 -2.54 32.60
CA ILE A 85 -3.20 -2.73 31.78
C ILE A 85 -4.41 -1.92 32.29
N PRO A 86 -5.22 -1.32 31.40
CA PRO A 86 -5.00 -1.21 29.96
C PRO A 86 -3.98 -0.11 29.63
N GLN A 87 -2.95 -0.43 28.84
CA GLN A 87 -1.95 0.55 28.39
C GLN A 87 -1.52 0.29 26.95
N THR A 88 -1.26 1.37 26.21
CA THR A 88 -0.59 1.29 24.91
C THR A 88 0.89 1.00 25.19
N LEU A 89 1.37 -0.16 24.75
CA LEU A 89 2.78 -0.53 24.86
C LEU A 89 3.64 0.43 24.03
N GLY A 90 3.21 0.71 22.80
CA GLY A 90 3.86 1.67 21.93
C GLY A 90 3.59 1.42 20.45
N THR A 91 4.47 1.95 19.61
CA THR A 91 4.35 1.82 18.15
C THR A 91 5.05 0.56 17.70
N ALA A 92 4.38 -0.29 16.94
CA ALA A 92 4.91 -1.52 16.41
C ALA A 92 4.96 -1.50 14.89
N SER A 93 5.97 -2.17 14.34
CA SER A 93 6.10 -2.45 12.92
C SER A 93 6.43 -3.91 12.73
N ALA A 94 5.78 -4.59 11.80
CA ALA A 94 6.06 -5.96 11.43
C ALA A 94 6.16 -6.10 9.91
N SER A 95 7.01 -7.01 9.47
CA SER A 95 7.14 -7.44 8.09
C SER A 95 7.14 -8.96 8.05
N VAL A 96 6.28 -9.52 7.22
CA VAL A 96 6.22 -10.95 6.91
C VAL A 96 6.70 -11.13 5.47
N LEU A 97 7.52 -12.14 5.23
CA LEU A 97 7.89 -12.59 3.89
C LEU A 97 7.83 -14.11 3.86
N VAL A 98 7.13 -14.65 2.88
CA VAL A 98 7.06 -16.07 2.58
C VAL A 98 7.33 -16.22 1.09
N ASN A 99 8.37 -16.93 0.70
CA ASN A 99 8.55 -17.33 -0.70
C ASN A 99 9.41 -18.58 -0.81
N GLU A 100 9.44 -19.20 -1.99
CA GLU A 100 10.20 -20.43 -2.24
C GLU A 100 11.70 -20.26 -1.96
N ASP A 101 12.25 -19.09 -2.26
CA ASP A 101 13.69 -18.82 -2.13
C ASP A 101 14.16 -18.51 -0.71
N ASN A 102 13.29 -17.99 0.16
CA ASN A 102 13.65 -17.49 1.49
C ASN A 102 12.90 -18.22 2.61
N GLY A 103 11.97 -19.11 2.27
CA GLY A 103 11.07 -19.74 3.21
C GLY A 103 10.11 -18.73 3.84
N PHE A 104 9.76 -18.95 5.10
CA PHE A 104 8.92 -18.11 5.92
C PHE A 104 9.75 -17.24 6.87
N ARG A 105 9.44 -15.95 6.96
CA ARG A 105 10.10 -15.02 7.85
C ARG A 105 9.15 -13.96 8.39
N ILE A 106 9.23 -13.73 9.70
CA ILE A 106 8.56 -12.61 10.37
C ILE A 106 9.63 -11.78 11.05
N THR A 107 9.68 -10.49 10.75
CA THR A 107 10.46 -9.50 11.50
C THR A 107 9.48 -8.52 12.13
N ALA A 108 9.52 -8.32 13.44
CA ALA A 108 8.66 -7.36 14.13
C ALA A 108 9.43 -6.57 15.17
N SER A 109 9.04 -5.32 15.38
CA SER A 109 9.60 -4.45 16.41
C SER A 109 8.51 -3.64 17.10
N VAL A 110 8.71 -3.33 18.37
CA VAL A 110 7.86 -2.49 19.20
C VAL A 110 8.73 -1.45 19.89
N ASP A 111 8.39 -0.18 19.71
CA ASP A 111 9.03 0.95 20.37
C ASP A 111 8.19 1.37 21.58
N VAL A 112 8.73 1.13 22.77
CA VAL A 112 8.10 1.44 24.07
C VAL A 112 8.74 2.65 24.74
N THR A 113 9.55 3.45 24.03
CA THR A 113 10.27 4.61 24.59
C THR A 113 9.35 5.72 25.10
N GLN A 114 8.08 5.72 24.71
CA GLN A 114 7.06 6.68 25.16
C GLN A 114 6.12 6.10 26.22
N HIS A 115 6.39 4.90 26.74
CA HIS A 115 5.51 4.24 27.69
C HIS A 115 5.47 4.98 29.05
N PRO A 116 4.31 5.11 29.72
CA PRO A 116 4.19 5.86 30.97
C PRO A 116 4.96 5.23 32.14
N ILE A 117 5.10 3.90 32.15
CA ILE A 117 5.86 3.17 33.18
C ILE A 117 7.34 3.14 32.81
N ASP A 118 8.19 3.71 33.68
CA ASP A 118 9.64 3.83 33.46
C ASP A 118 10.33 2.48 33.24
N PHE A 119 9.93 1.43 33.96
CA PHE A 119 10.44 0.08 33.75
C PHE A 119 10.19 -0.42 32.31
N VAL A 120 8.98 -0.22 31.78
CA VAL A 120 8.66 -0.60 30.40
C VAL A 120 9.42 0.28 29.42
N ARG A 121 9.45 1.60 29.68
CA ARG A 121 10.21 2.57 28.89
C ARG A 121 11.69 2.24 28.82
N SER A 122 12.22 1.62 29.87
CA SER A 122 13.63 1.24 29.96
C SER A 122 14.01 0.35 28.78
N PHE A 123 13.17 -0.62 28.39
CA PHE A 123 13.40 -1.56 27.28
C PHE A 123 13.56 -0.90 25.91
N GLY A 124 13.18 0.37 25.76
CA GLY A 124 13.37 1.13 24.53
C GLY A 124 12.64 0.50 23.34
N ARG A 125 13.38 -0.06 22.39
CA ARG A 125 12.84 -0.85 21.28
C ARG A 125 13.14 -2.32 21.47
N MET A 126 12.13 -3.16 21.24
CA MET A 126 12.23 -4.61 21.25
C MET A 126 11.97 -5.11 19.84
N SER A 127 12.79 -6.00 19.31
CA SER A 127 12.52 -6.62 18.02
C SER A 127 12.78 -8.12 18.01
N MET A 128 12.02 -8.82 17.17
CA MET A 128 12.06 -10.26 17.00
C MET A 128 12.14 -10.58 15.51
N ASP A 129 12.89 -11.62 15.19
CA ASP A 129 13.03 -12.17 13.85
C ASP A 129 12.92 -13.68 13.93
N PHE A 130 11.89 -14.19 13.28
CA PHE A 130 11.58 -15.59 13.13
C PHE A 130 11.86 -15.99 11.69
N LYS A 131 12.69 -17.00 11.46
CA LYS A 131 12.96 -17.52 10.11
C LYS A 131 12.79 -19.03 10.07
N PHE A 132 12.19 -19.52 8.99
CA PHE A 132 12.05 -20.93 8.68
C PHE A 132 12.20 -21.13 7.16
N LYS A 133 13.32 -21.70 6.73
CA LYS A 133 13.51 -22.18 5.35
C LYS A 133 13.73 -23.69 5.36
N ASP A 134 14.65 -24.14 6.21
CA ASP A 134 14.94 -25.56 6.46
C ASP A 134 15.06 -25.87 7.96
N THR A 135 15.53 -24.89 8.73
CA THR A 135 15.64 -24.93 10.18
C THR A 135 14.87 -23.77 10.79
N LEU A 136 14.16 -24.07 11.88
CA LEU A 136 13.46 -23.08 12.66
C LEU A 136 14.47 -22.25 13.44
N SER A 137 14.44 -20.93 13.26
CA SER A 137 15.25 -19.99 14.05
C SER A 137 14.37 -18.88 14.61
N PHE A 138 14.56 -18.59 15.89
CA PHE A 138 13.96 -17.46 16.58
C PHE A 138 15.09 -16.65 17.18
N THR A 139 15.14 -15.37 16.85
CA THR A 139 16.17 -14.44 17.35
C THR A 139 15.50 -13.17 17.84
N THR A 140 15.77 -12.79 19.08
CA THR A 140 15.51 -11.42 19.54
C THR A 140 16.60 -10.54 18.92
N ARG A 141 16.20 -9.55 18.13
CA ARG A 141 17.11 -8.64 17.44
C ARG A 141 17.36 -7.42 18.31
N ARG A 142 18.30 -7.53 19.24
CA ARG A 142 18.96 -6.35 19.82
C ARG A 142 20.33 -6.24 19.18
N ASP A 143 20.81 -5.03 18.94
CA ASP A 143 22.16 -4.89 18.42
C ASP A 143 23.16 -5.27 19.53
N THR A 144 24.09 -6.14 19.19
CA THR A 144 25.15 -6.55 20.11
C THR A 144 26.35 -5.67 19.82
N LEU A 145 26.69 -4.77 20.75
CA LEU A 145 27.86 -3.92 20.61
C LEU A 145 29.11 -4.78 20.65
N GLY A 146 29.69 -5.00 19.47
CA GLY A 146 31.08 -5.40 19.23
C GLY A 146 31.60 -6.60 20.04
N ALA A 147 31.89 -7.70 19.37
CA ALA A 147 32.67 -8.85 19.88
C ALA A 147 32.20 -9.54 21.19
N MET A 148 31.18 -9.04 21.89
CA MET A 148 30.47 -9.74 22.95
C MET A 148 29.26 -10.49 22.37
N ARG A 149 29.52 -11.48 21.52
CA ARG A 149 28.71 -12.70 21.66
C ARG A 149 29.11 -13.27 23.00
N VAL A 150 28.21 -13.39 23.96
CA VAL A 150 27.92 -14.72 24.52
C VAL A 150 26.60 -14.71 25.32
N SER A 151 25.67 -15.62 24.97
CA SER A 151 25.02 -16.42 26.00
C SER A 151 26.10 -17.37 26.50
N ARG A 152 26.74 -17.03 27.62
CA ARG A 152 27.83 -17.83 28.16
C ARG A 152 27.26 -19.05 28.90
N LYS A 153 27.36 -20.26 28.34
CA LYS A 153 27.27 -21.50 29.14
C LYS A 153 28.68 -21.90 29.57
N LEU A 154 28.90 -21.99 30.89
CA LEU A 154 30.18 -22.37 31.49
C LEU A 154 30.46 -23.86 31.28
N GLU A 155 31.39 -24.18 30.38
CA GLU A 155 32.28 -25.34 30.56
C GLU A 155 33.71 -24.90 30.18
N ASP A 156 34.66 -25.12 31.10
CA ASP A 156 36.11 -24.86 31.04
C ASP A 156 36.61 -23.39 31.05
N LEU A 157 36.26 -22.61 32.09
CA LEU A 157 36.80 -21.28 32.52
C LEU A 157 37.10 -20.19 31.45
N ALA A 158 36.70 -20.37 30.20
CA ALA A 158 36.97 -19.47 29.07
C ALA A 158 35.67 -19.24 28.28
N GLN A 159 35.28 -17.97 28.11
CA GLN A 159 34.05 -17.53 27.42
C GLN A 159 32.75 -17.97 28.14
N GLY A 160 32.77 -17.89 29.48
CA GLY A 160 31.70 -18.38 30.36
C GLY A 160 31.17 -17.42 31.46
N ALA A 161 32.08 -16.82 32.22
CA ALA A 161 31.69 -16.20 33.48
C ALA A 161 31.66 -14.67 33.43
N ALA A 162 30.74 -14.08 34.19
CA ALA A 162 30.84 -12.74 34.75
C ALA A 162 32.28 -12.46 35.24
N GLN A 163 32.96 -11.44 34.68
CA GLN A 163 34.27 -11.03 35.19
C GLN A 163 34.10 -10.01 36.32
N PRO A 164 35.07 -9.89 37.24
CA PRO A 164 35.05 -8.82 38.23
C PRO A 164 34.96 -7.42 37.61
N VAL A 165 35.48 -7.26 36.39
CA VAL A 165 35.43 -6.02 35.60
C VAL A 165 35.25 -6.35 34.12
N ASP A 166 34.23 -5.76 33.49
CA ASP A 166 33.99 -5.81 32.04
C ASP A 166 33.92 -4.38 31.47
N THR A 167 34.44 -4.17 30.26
CA THR A 167 34.39 -2.88 29.56
C THR A 167 33.37 -2.92 28.42
N ILE A 168 32.45 -1.95 28.43
CA ILE A 168 31.40 -1.75 27.43
C ILE A 168 31.77 -0.53 26.59
N ILE A 169 32.00 -0.73 25.31
CA ILE A 169 32.39 0.34 24.39
C ILE A 169 31.12 0.96 23.79
N VAL A 170 30.93 2.25 24.02
CA VAL A 170 29.78 3.01 23.50
C VAL A 170 30.26 4.00 22.45
N ASP A 171 29.76 3.87 21.21
CA ASP A 171 29.90 4.84 20.13
C ASP A 171 28.70 5.83 20.06
N ASN A 172 28.82 6.85 19.22
CA ASN A 172 27.82 7.91 19.07
C ASN A 172 26.50 7.48 18.40
N THR A 173 26.43 6.27 17.84
CA THR A 173 25.25 5.74 17.18
C THR A 173 24.34 4.99 18.15
N ILE A 174 24.80 4.70 19.37
CA ILE A 174 24.01 4.04 20.39
C ILE A 174 23.01 5.02 20.99
N GLU A 175 21.76 4.57 21.05
CA GLU A 175 20.68 5.26 21.75
C GLU A 175 20.54 4.72 23.18
N ARG A 176 20.66 3.39 23.36
CA ARG A 176 20.51 2.73 24.66
C ARG A 176 21.43 1.53 24.81
N VAL A 177 21.93 1.31 26.02
CA VAL A 177 22.66 0.09 26.41
C VAL A 177 21.84 -0.65 27.46
N PHE A 178 21.83 -1.97 27.38
CA PHE A 178 21.24 -2.88 28.34
C PHE A 178 22.31 -3.82 28.86
N VAL A 179 22.41 -3.96 30.17
CA VAL A 179 23.28 -4.93 30.82
C VAL A 179 22.39 -5.81 31.69
N MET A 180 22.18 -7.05 31.29
CA MET A 180 21.49 -8.04 32.10
C MET A 180 22.50 -8.88 32.85
N ILE A 181 22.28 -9.07 34.14
CA ILE A 181 23.16 -9.83 35.02
C ILE A 181 22.28 -10.84 35.75
N SER A 182 22.57 -12.12 35.63
CA SER A 182 21.84 -13.19 36.31
C SER A 182 22.79 -14.05 37.13
N GLY A 183 22.29 -14.57 38.26
CA GLY A 183 23.00 -15.56 39.06
C GLY A 183 22.11 -16.76 39.36
N LYS A 184 22.70 -17.91 39.68
CA LYS A 184 21.96 -19.16 39.96
C LYS A 184 20.96 -19.03 41.12
N THR A 185 21.33 -18.27 42.15
CA THR A 185 20.49 -17.99 43.31
C THR A 185 20.34 -16.49 43.55
N THR A 186 21.40 -15.72 43.29
CA THR A 186 21.44 -14.28 43.50
C THR A 186 22.45 -13.70 42.52
N ALA A 187 22.04 -12.70 41.74
CA ALA A 187 22.92 -11.97 40.86
C ALA A 187 24.01 -11.25 41.67
N PRO A 188 25.25 -11.18 41.17
CA PRO A 188 26.32 -10.46 41.82
C PRO A 188 25.98 -8.96 41.94
N VAL A 189 26.45 -8.34 43.03
CA VAL A 189 26.31 -6.89 43.19
C VAL A 189 27.11 -6.22 42.09
N SER A 190 26.46 -5.32 41.36
CA SER A 190 27.03 -4.66 40.18
C SER A 190 27.09 -3.15 40.37
N ARG A 191 28.09 -2.54 39.72
CA ARG A 191 28.30 -1.10 39.61
C ARG A 191 28.64 -0.77 38.16
N LEU A 192 28.09 0.32 37.65
CA LEU A 192 28.53 0.91 36.38
C LEU A 192 29.39 2.15 36.64
N THR A 193 30.45 2.32 35.86
CA THR A 193 31.26 3.55 35.83
C THR A 193 31.19 4.14 34.43
N SER A 194 30.79 5.40 34.31
CA SER A 194 30.75 6.13 33.03
C SER A 194 32.15 6.54 32.55
N PRO A 195 32.29 6.97 31.28
CA PRO A 195 33.57 7.42 30.72
C PRO A 195 34.22 8.60 31.47
N ASP A 196 33.41 9.42 32.16
CA ASP A 196 33.90 10.54 32.99
C ASP A 196 34.31 10.13 34.41
N GLY A 197 34.17 8.85 34.76
CA GLY A 197 34.50 8.29 36.07
C GLY A 197 33.37 8.31 37.10
N THR A 198 32.17 8.77 36.74
CA THR A 198 31.00 8.74 37.66
C THR A 198 30.56 7.29 37.92
N ASN A 199 30.38 6.95 39.19
CA ASN A 199 29.95 5.60 39.61
C ASN A 199 28.45 5.56 39.87
N TYR A 200 27.80 4.50 39.40
CA TYR A 200 26.38 4.22 39.56
C TYR A 200 26.21 2.87 40.27
N ASP A 201 25.64 2.92 41.48
CA ASP A 201 25.25 1.75 42.29
C ASP A 201 23.71 1.56 42.34
N ALA A 202 22.97 2.54 41.83
CA ALA A 202 21.51 2.60 41.77
C ALA A 202 21.06 3.43 40.56
N THR A 203 19.75 3.49 40.33
CA THR A 203 19.15 4.40 39.34
C THR A 203 19.56 5.84 39.61
N SER A 204 20.04 6.53 38.57
CA SER A 204 20.43 7.94 38.63
C SER A 204 19.21 8.84 38.83
N PRO A 205 19.35 10.03 39.44
CA PRO A 205 18.22 10.94 39.70
C PRO A 205 17.50 11.44 38.44
N ASP A 206 18.20 11.50 37.31
CA ASP A 206 17.69 11.91 36.00
C ASP A 206 17.17 10.73 35.15
N SER A 207 17.21 9.50 35.70
CA SER A 207 16.80 8.27 35.05
C SER A 207 17.56 7.95 33.74
N THR A 208 18.74 8.54 33.52
CA THR A 208 19.63 8.21 32.39
C THR A 208 20.34 6.87 32.60
N VAL A 209 20.68 6.52 33.83
CA VAL A 209 21.14 5.18 34.23
C VAL A 209 20.09 4.58 35.13
N GLN A 210 19.44 3.51 34.70
CA GLN A 210 18.39 2.84 35.44
C GLN A 210 18.84 1.46 35.88
N ARG A 211 18.54 1.10 37.13
CA ARG A 211 18.86 -0.20 37.71
C ARG A 211 17.58 -0.86 38.21
N PHE A 212 17.37 -2.10 37.82
CA PHE A 212 16.26 -2.92 38.26
C PHE A 212 16.78 -4.26 38.77
N SER A 213 16.23 -4.77 39.87
CA SER A 213 16.51 -6.12 40.34
C SER A 213 15.20 -6.86 40.59
N THR A 214 15.20 -8.18 40.38
CA THR A 214 14.05 -9.01 40.77
C THR A 214 13.88 -9.01 42.28
N PRO A 215 12.68 -9.28 42.82
CA PRO A 215 12.47 -9.31 44.28
C PRO A 215 13.39 -10.28 45.04
N GLY A 216 13.78 -11.40 44.42
CA GLY A 216 14.74 -12.35 44.97
C GLY A 216 16.20 -12.05 44.63
N ASN A 217 16.46 -10.95 43.91
CA ASN A 217 17.77 -10.54 43.39
C ASN A 217 18.44 -11.59 42.50
N GLU A 218 17.70 -12.55 41.91
CA GLU A 218 18.28 -13.53 40.98
C GLU A 218 18.79 -12.86 39.69
N MET A 219 18.28 -11.68 39.38
CA MET A 219 18.63 -10.90 38.19
C MET A 219 18.72 -9.41 38.52
N THR A 220 19.71 -8.74 37.94
CA THR A 220 19.86 -7.28 37.92
C THR A 220 20.01 -6.80 36.48
N ALA A 221 19.21 -5.82 36.08
CA ALA A 221 19.26 -5.17 34.79
C ALA A 221 19.72 -3.72 34.95
N TRP A 222 20.65 -3.30 34.11
CA TRP A 222 20.97 -1.89 33.88
C TRP A 222 20.49 -1.45 32.51
N THR A 223 19.94 -0.24 32.45
CA THR A 223 19.61 0.45 31.21
C THR A 223 20.28 1.81 31.22
N ILE A 224 21.09 2.09 30.21
CA ILE A 224 21.71 3.41 30.00
C ILE A 224 21.01 4.07 28.82
N VAL A 225 20.37 5.20 29.05
CA VAL A 225 19.61 5.98 28.06
C VAL A 225 20.46 7.14 27.57
N ASN A 226 20.64 7.24 26.25
CA ASN A 226 21.53 8.20 25.60
C ASN A 226 22.92 8.22 26.25
N PRO A 227 23.61 7.06 26.28
CA PRO A 227 24.90 6.95 26.96
C PRO A 227 25.92 7.93 26.36
N VAL A 228 26.78 8.48 27.23
CA VAL A 228 27.94 9.25 26.79
C VAL A 228 28.89 8.31 26.05
N GLU A 229 29.45 8.78 24.93
CA GLU A 229 30.44 8.06 24.13
C GLU A 229 31.70 7.75 24.95
N GLY A 230 32.23 6.53 24.80
CA GLY A 230 33.44 6.08 25.47
C GLY A 230 33.28 4.72 26.17
N ASN A 231 34.21 4.44 27.07
CA ASN A 231 34.27 3.18 27.80
C ASN A 231 33.45 3.26 29.09
N TRP A 232 32.40 2.45 29.18
CA TRP A 232 31.67 2.19 30.40
C TRP A 232 32.24 0.94 31.07
N ILE A 233 32.41 0.96 32.39
CA ILE A 233 33.00 -0.16 33.13
C ILE A 233 31.92 -0.80 34.01
N LEU A 234 31.63 -2.07 33.79
CA LEU A 234 30.82 -2.89 34.69
C LEU A 234 31.74 -3.56 35.71
N THR A 235 31.54 -3.28 36.99
CA THR A 235 32.24 -3.95 38.09
C THR A 235 31.28 -4.87 38.83
N LEU A 236 31.69 -6.12 39.05
CA LEU A 236 30.93 -7.12 39.79
C LEU A 236 31.65 -7.49 41.08
N THR A 237 30.89 -7.54 42.18
CA THR A 237 31.41 -7.94 43.49
C THR A 237 31.14 -9.42 43.72
N SER A 238 32.22 -10.19 43.86
CA SER A 238 32.18 -11.63 44.14
C SER A 238 31.33 -12.46 43.15
N PRO A 239 31.51 -12.32 41.81
CA PRO A 239 30.80 -13.17 40.85
C PRO A 239 31.12 -14.65 41.09
N GLN A 240 30.11 -15.49 40.93
CA GLN A 240 30.17 -16.94 41.16
C GLN A 240 30.15 -17.72 39.84
N GLU A 241 30.53 -19.00 39.93
CA GLU A 241 30.46 -19.93 38.81
C GLU A 241 29.00 -20.19 38.39
N GLY A 242 28.64 -19.71 37.20
CA GLY A 242 27.26 -19.78 36.69
C GLY A 242 26.54 -18.44 36.60
N ASP A 243 27.19 -17.34 37.03
CA ASP A 243 26.66 -16.00 36.79
C ASP A 243 26.88 -15.60 35.33
N GLU A 244 25.86 -15.01 34.72
CA GLU A 244 25.87 -14.58 33.33
C GLU A 244 25.71 -13.06 33.23
N VAL A 245 26.41 -12.47 32.24
CA VAL A 245 26.25 -11.07 31.86
C VAL A 245 25.93 -11.02 30.37
N GLU A 246 24.85 -10.36 30.02
CA GLU A 246 24.44 -10.08 28.64
C GLU A 246 24.41 -8.57 28.41
N VAL A 247 25.16 -8.10 27.42
CA VAL A 247 25.17 -6.69 27.02
C VAL A 247 24.54 -6.56 25.64
N THR A 248 23.49 -5.75 25.53
CA THR A 248 22.81 -5.44 24.27
C THR A 248 22.59 -3.95 24.12
N SER A 249 22.20 -3.49 22.94
CA SER A 249 21.98 -2.08 22.67
C SER A 249 20.87 -1.84 21.64
N ASN A 250 20.33 -0.63 21.70
CA ASN A 250 19.57 -0.04 20.61
C ASN A 250 20.41 1.07 19.99
N ARG A 251 20.42 1.15 18.67
CA ARG A 251 21.04 2.23 17.93
C ARG A 251 20.00 3.26 17.51
N LYS A 252 20.49 4.50 17.38
CA LYS A 252 19.75 5.62 16.81
C LYS A 252 19.30 5.24 15.40
N SER A 253 18.11 5.71 15.03
CA SER A 253 17.61 5.56 13.67
C SER A 253 18.55 6.27 12.70
N THR A 254 18.99 5.55 11.67
CA THR A 254 19.77 6.13 10.58
C THR A 254 18.83 6.47 9.43
N ALA A 255 18.90 7.69 8.91
CA ALA A 255 18.13 8.06 7.73
C ALA A 255 18.42 7.07 6.59
N PHE A 256 17.37 6.54 5.99
CA PHE A 256 17.48 5.62 4.87
C PHE A 256 16.93 6.30 3.63
N ALA A 257 17.80 6.47 2.64
CA ALA A 257 17.46 6.97 1.33
C ALA A 257 18.03 6.02 0.30
N ILE A 258 17.27 5.78 -0.76
CA ILE A 258 17.71 5.02 -1.92
C ILE A 258 17.66 5.90 -3.17
N SER A 259 18.56 5.63 -4.10
CA SER A 259 18.50 6.21 -5.45
C SER A 259 18.61 5.10 -6.48
N SER A 260 18.02 5.30 -7.65
CA SER A 260 18.02 4.32 -8.73
C SER A 260 18.57 4.92 -10.01
N THR A 261 19.22 4.07 -10.79
CA THR A 261 19.57 4.34 -12.19
C THR A 261 18.96 3.23 -13.03
N ALA A 262 18.31 3.59 -14.13
CA ALA A 262 17.65 2.64 -15.02
C ALA A 262 18.19 2.79 -16.44
N ALA A 263 18.47 1.66 -17.07
CA ALA A 263 18.78 1.53 -18.48
C ALA A 263 17.91 0.41 -19.03
N ASP A 264 16.92 0.77 -19.85
CA ASP A 264 15.89 -0.14 -20.34
C ASP A 264 15.16 -0.87 -19.18
N ARG A 265 15.07 -2.20 -19.24
CA ARG A 265 14.45 -3.04 -18.20
C ARG A 265 15.39 -3.34 -17.03
N THR A 266 16.65 -2.92 -17.07
CA THR A 266 17.62 -3.17 -16.00
C THR A 266 17.83 -1.92 -15.18
N ALA A 267 17.69 -2.03 -13.87
CA ALA A 267 17.89 -0.92 -12.97
C ALA A 267 18.71 -1.33 -11.74
N THR A 268 19.51 -0.38 -11.28
CA THR A 268 20.34 -0.53 -10.09
C THR A 268 19.88 0.46 -9.04
N VAL A 269 19.50 -0.05 -7.87
CA VAL A 269 19.21 0.74 -6.68
C VAL A 269 20.44 0.79 -5.77
N THR A 270 20.70 1.96 -5.21
CA THR A 270 21.87 2.25 -4.38
C THR A 270 21.45 2.93 -3.07
N TRP A 271 22.19 2.67 -2.00
CA TRP A 271 22.05 3.33 -0.69
C TRP A 271 23.41 3.48 -0.04
N GLU A 272 23.50 4.38 0.94
CA GLU A 272 24.68 4.51 1.78
C GLU A 272 24.65 3.45 2.90
N PRO A 273 25.59 2.51 2.96
CA PRO A 273 25.65 1.52 4.03
C PRO A 273 25.81 2.15 5.42
N THR A 274 25.33 1.46 6.44
CA THR A 274 25.62 1.84 7.83
C THR A 274 27.05 1.47 8.21
N THR A 275 27.67 2.23 9.11
CA THR A 275 29.06 2.00 9.57
C THR A 275 29.22 0.76 10.46
N HIS A 276 28.11 0.14 10.89
CA HIS A 276 28.09 -0.95 11.87
C HIS A 276 27.26 -2.14 11.39
N THR A 277 27.64 -2.70 10.23
CA THR A 277 26.94 -3.85 9.66
C THR A 277 27.39 -5.19 10.25
N SER A 278 26.41 -6.01 10.56
CA SER A 278 26.56 -7.44 10.85
C SER A 278 26.21 -8.26 9.60
N SER A 279 26.61 -9.54 9.59
CA SER A 279 26.22 -10.47 8.52
C SER A 279 24.72 -10.77 8.47
N SER A 280 23.95 -10.33 9.47
CA SER A 280 22.49 -10.49 9.53
C SER A 280 21.70 -9.26 9.08
N ASP A 281 22.40 -8.16 8.79
CA ASP A 281 21.79 -6.92 8.33
C ASP A 281 21.58 -6.95 6.82
N GLU A 282 20.40 -6.52 6.40
CA GLU A 282 19.95 -6.69 5.02
C GLU A 282 19.11 -5.51 4.56
N VAL A 283 19.07 -5.32 3.25
CA VAL A 283 18.09 -4.49 2.56
C VAL A 283 17.22 -5.42 1.74
N ARG A 284 15.90 -5.31 1.90
CA ARG A 284 14.90 -5.98 1.07
C ARG A 284 14.40 -5.01 0.02
N ILE A 285 14.29 -5.46 -1.22
CA ILE A 285 13.98 -4.64 -2.38
C ILE A 285 12.68 -5.14 -2.98
N PHE A 286 11.81 -4.20 -3.28
CA PHE A 286 10.50 -4.39 -3.86
C PHE A 286 10.37 -3.49 -5.10
N LEU A 287 9.61 -3.95 -6.09
CA LEU A 287 9.16 -3.13 -7.21
C LEU A 287 7.70 -2.78 -7.04
N ASP A 288 7.42 -1.50 -7.08
CA ASP A 288 6.10 -0.94 -6.91
C ASP A 288 5.68 -0.20 -8.18
N THR A 289 4.40 -0.12 -8.48
CA THR A 289 3.88 0.61 -9.64
C THR A 289 3.70 2.10 -9.36
N ASP A 290 3.69 2.46 -8.08
CA ASP A 290 3.63 3.82 -7.59
C ASP A 290 4.61 4.04 -6.42
N MET A 291 4.53 5.19 -5.75
CA MET A 291 5.40 5.56 -4.64
C MET A 291 4.63 5.62 -3.31
N SER A 292 3.61 4.78 -3.14
CA SER A 292 2.66 4.85 -2.02
C SER A 292 2.19 3.47 -1.57
N GLY A 293 1.59 3.38 -0.38
CA GLY A 293 0.82 2.19 0.04
C GLY A 293 1.60 0.92 0.39
N TYR A 294 2.89 0.78 0.03
CA TYR A 294 3.67 -0.46 0.18
C TYR A 294 2.91 -1.66 -0.40
N ASN A 295 2.65 -1.66 -1.69
CA ASN A 295 1.97 -2.76 -2.39
C ASN A 295 2.87 -3.46 -3.41
N GLY A 296 4.14 -3.05 -3.52
CA GLY A 296 5.10 -3.64 -4.46
C GLY A 296 5.39 -5.14 -4.30
N VAL A 297 5.93 -5.72 -5.36
CA VAL A 297 6.38 -7.11 -5.51
C VAL A 297 7.80 -7.26 -4.98
N PHE A 298 8.06 -8.28 -4.16
CA PHE A 298 9.43 -8.57 -3.69
C PHE A 298 10.31 -9.04 -4.85
N VAL A 299 11.43 -8.35 -5.07
CA VAL A 299 12.37 -8.69 -6.15
C VAL A 299 13.71 -9.22 -5.65
N GLY A 300 14.09 -8.91 -4.41
CA GLY A 300 15.30 -9.48 -3.85
C GLY A 300 15.69 -8.96 -2.48
N GLN A 301 16.76 -9.56 -1.96
CA GLN A 301 17.37 -9.18 -0.69
C GLN A 301 18.89 -9.24 -0.84
N VAL A 302 19.60 -8.30 -0.24
CA VAL A 302 21.06 -8.28 -0.21
C VAL A 302 21.56 -7.79 1.15
N ALA A 303 22.81 -8.11 1.49
CA ALA A 303 23.45 -7.63 2.71
C ALA A 303 23.49 -6.08 2.73
N GLU A 304 23.29 -5.48 3.90
CA GLU A 304 23.22 -4.01 4.03
C GLU A 304 24.51 -3.32 3.57
N ASN A 305 25.65 -3.97 3.81
CA ASN A 305 26.97 -3.49 3.42
C ASN A 305 27.27 -3.56 1.91
N ALA A 306 26.39 -4.14 1.09
CA ALA A 306 26.57 -4.15 -0.35
C ALA A 306 26.38 -2.77 -0.97
N GLY A 307 25.53 -1.92 -0.38
CA GLY A 307 25.24 -0.56 -0.86
C GLY A 307 24.53 -0.47 -2.22
N THR A 308 24.29 -1.60 -2.88
CA THR A 308 23.69 -1.66 -4.21
C THR A 308 22.98 -2.98 -4.47
N TYR A 309 21.97 -2.94 -5.34
CA TYR A 309 21.25 -4.10 -5.86
C TYR A 309 20.80 -3.83 -7.31
N THR A 310 21.05 -4.77 -8.21
CA THR A 310 20.65 -4.68 -9.62
C THR A 310 19.58 -5.70 -9.94
N PHE A 311 18.54 -5.27 -10.65
CA PHE A 311 17.42 -6.10 -11.06
C PHE A 311 17.04 -5.82 -12.51
N THR A 312 16.68 -6.88 -13.24
CA THR A 312 16.12 -6.77 -14.59
C THR A 312 14.65 -7.16 -14.54
N VAL A 313 13.77 -6.22 -14.88
CA VAL A 313 12.32 -6.41 -14.90
C VAL A 313 11.96 -7.50 -15.92
N PRO A 314 11.42 -8.65 -15.51
CA PRO A 314 11.02 -9.73 -16.42
C PRO A 314 9.92 -9.29 -17.38
N ASP A 315 9.82 -9.86 -18.58
CA ASP A 315 8.85 -9.44 -19.61
C ASP A 315 7.39 -9.59 -19.18
N GLU A 316 7.12 -10.46 -18.20
CA GLU A 316 5.81 -10.71 -17.59
C GLU A 316 5.34 -9.55 -16.71
N MET A 317 6.27 -8.72 -16.22
CA MET A 317 5.95 -7.48 -15.51
C MET A 317 5.57 -6.41 -16.55
N THR A 318 4.26 -6.27 -16.77
CA THR A 318 3.66 -5.51 -17.87
C THR A 318 3.49 -4.02 -17.63
N GLU A 319 3.74 -3.54 -16.41
CA GLU A 319 3.59 -2.11 -16.11
C GLU A 319 4.73 -1.32 -16.74
N CYS A 320 4.41 -0.11 -17.20
CA CYS A 320 5.37 0.71 -17.93
C CYS A 320 6.31 1.49 -17.03
N THR A 321 5.93 1.64 -15.77
CA THR A 321 6.71 2.39 -14.79
C THR A 321 6.73 1.58 -13.51
N TYR A 322 7.92 1.28 -13.02
CA TYR A 322 8.13 0.72 -11.70
C TYR A 322 9.03 1.63 -10.87
N TYR A 323 8.83 1.64 -9.57
CA TYR A 323 9.69 2.32 -8.60
C TYR A 323 10.30 1.26 -7.68
N PHE A 324 11.57 1.45 -7.31
CA PHE A 324 12.12 0.67 -6.22
C PHE A 324 11.58 1.19 -4.91
N HIS A 325 11.04 0.27 -4.11
CA HIS A 325 10.86 0.45 -2.68
C HIS A 325 11.86 -0.45 -1.96
N ALA A 326 12.54 0.06 -0.94
CA ALA A 326 13.44 -0.75 -0.13
C ALA A 326 13.11 -0.63 1.34
N THR A 327 13.34 -1.72 2.06
CA THR A 327 13.23 -1.80 3.51
C THR A 327 14.58 -2.20 4.09
N ARG A 328 15.16 -1.34 4.91
CA ARG A 328 16.40 -1.59 5.65
C ARG A 328 16.08 -2.28 6.97
N ASN A 329 16.76 -3.39 7.21
CA ASN A 329 16.61 -4.22 8.41
C ASN A 329 17.99 -4.43 9.05
N VAL A 330 18.33 -3.52 9.97
CA VAL A 330 19.58 -3.52 10.74
C VAL A 330 19.28 -3.84 12.19
N ALA A 331 20.07 -4.73 12.81
CA ALA A 331 19.92 -5.07 14.21
C ALA A 331 19.95 -3.82 15.11
N GLY A 332 19.06 -3.77 16.11
CA GLY A 332 18.95 -2.65 17.06
C GLY A 332 18.50 -1.31 16.48
N GLN A 333 18.19 -1.22 15.18
CA GLN A 333 17.58 -0.06 14.53
C GLN A 333 16.09 -0.30 14.24
N PRO A 334 15.27 0.75 14.08
CA PRO A 334 13.91 0.56 13.60
C PRO A 334 13.92 0.13 12.14
N LEU A 335 12.91 -0.63 11.73
CA LEU A 335 12.67 -0.88 10.32
C LEU A 335 12.45 0.47 9.63
N THR A 336 13.26 0.78 8.63
CA THR A 336 13.13 2.01 7.83
C THR A 336 12.93 1.64 6.38
N SER A 337 12.18 2.46 5.66
CA SER A 337 11.90 2.22 4.25
C SER A 337 11.94 3.50 3.44
N ALA A 338 12.20 3.36 2.14
CA ALA A 338 12.33 4.47 1.22
C ALA A 338 11.95 4.04 -0.20
N TYR A 339 11.45 5.01 -0.98
CA TYR A 339 11.27 4.88 -2.42
C TYR A 339 12.40 5.58 -3.17
N ALA A 340 12.82 4.99 -4.28
CA ALA A 340 13.64 5.69 -5.26
C ALA A 340 12.74 6.57 -6.12
N THR A 341 13.17 7.81 -6.37
CA THR A 341 12.37 8.79 -7.12
C THR A 341 12.47 8.62 -8.64
N THR A 342 13.50 7.91 -9.12
CA THR A 342 13.69 7.67 -10.55
C THR A 342 13.01 6.36 -10.94
N PRO A 343 11.98 6.38 -11.80
CA PRO A 343 11.32 5.16 -12.21
C PRO A 343 12.19 4.32 -13.15
N ILE A 344 11.90 3.03 -13.18
CA ILE A 344 12.26 2.11 -14.24
C ILE A 344 11.17 2.19 -15.29
N THR A 345 11.49 2.70 -16.48
CA THR A 345 10.55 2.71 -17.58
C THR A 345 10.75 1.47 -18.43
N THR A 346 9.75 0.59 -18.45
CA THR A 346 9.73 -0.50 -19.41
C THR A 346 9.14 0.03 -20.72
N ALA A 347 9.64 -0.42 -21.87
CA ALA A 347 9.10 -0.01 -23.18
C ALA A 347 7.67 -0.56 -23.45
N GLY A 348 7.00 -1.13 -22.44
CA GLY A 348 5.80 -1.95 -22.58
C GLY A 348 6.06 -3.21 -23.40
N THR A 349 4.99 -3.93 -23.74
CA THR A 349 5.04 -5.13 -24.59
C THR A 349 5.10 -4.82 -26.09
N GLY A 350 5.42 -3.58 -26.46
CA GLY A 350 5.34 -3.08 -27.85
C GLY A 350 3.93 -2.72 -28.31
N VAL A 351 2.91 -2.89 -27.46
CA VAL A 351 1.55 -2.43 -27.72
C VAL A 351 1.46 -0.92 -27.47
N ALA A 352 1.09 -0.17 -28.51
CA ALA A 352 0.98 1.28 -28.45
C ALA A 352 -0.11 1.72 -27.46
N SER A 353 0.17 2.76 -26.68
CA SER A 353 -0.81 3.38 -25.80
C SER A 353 -1.81 4.24 -26.59
N PRO A 354 -3.08 4.31 -26.14
CA PRO A 354 -4.01 5.31 -26.62
C PRO A 354 -3.48 6.73 -26.45
N ILE A 355 -3.78 7.60 -27.42
CA ILE A 355 -3.41 9.02 -27.42
C ILE A 355 -4.66 9.90 -27.51
N GLU A 356 -4.52 11.18 -27.18
CA GLU A 356 -5.63 12.16 -27.23
C GLU A 356 -6.88 11.70 -26.45
N VAL A 357 -6.67 11.05 -25.31
CA VAL A 357 -7.77 10.55 -24.47
C VAL A 357 -8.54 11.74 -23.86
N ARG A 358 -9.87 11.67 -23.91
CA ARG A 358 -10.78 12.67 -23.36
C ARG A 358 -11.94 12.01 -22.64
N ALA A 359 -12.29 12.53 -21.46
CA ALA A 359 -13.42 12.07 -20.66
C ALA A 359 -14.29 13.26 -20.27
N VAL A 360 -15.54 13.25 -20.73
CA VAL A 360 -16.51 14.32 -20.45
C VAL A 360 -17.75 13.72 -19.83
N SER A 361 -18.14 14.19 -18.64
CA SER A 361 -19.35 13.72 -17.95
C SER A 361 -20.40 14.82 -17.88
N ASN A 362 -21.67 14.44 -17.94
CA ASN A 362 -22.75 15.32 -17.53
C ASN A 362 -22.95 15.29 -16.00
N GLN A 363 -23.88 16.12 -15.50
CA GLN A 363 -24.16 16.25 -14.07
C GLN A 363 -24.67 14.94 -13.44
N SER A 364 -25.32 14.07 -14.23
CA SER A 364 -25.81 12.77 -13.77
C SER A 364 -24.72 11.69 -13.71
N GLY A 365 -23.48 12.00 -14.12
CA GLY A 365 -22.37 11.05 -14.14
C GLY A 365 -22.24 10.25 -15.44
N ARG A 366 -23.08 10.51 -16.43
CA ARG A 366 -22.99 9.85 -17.74
C ARG A 366 -21.78 10.39 -18.48
N THR A 367 -20.74 9.58 -18.56
CA THR A 367 -19.40 9.95 -19.03
C THR A 367 -19.12 9.37 -20.40
N SER A 368 -18.75 10.24 -21.33
CA SER A 368 -18.22 9.92 -22.66
C SER A 368 -16.70 9.84 -22.58
N VAL A 369 -16.14 8.66 -22.83
CA VAL A 369 -14.69 8.42 -22.89
C VAL A 369 -14.29 8.17 -24.34
N SER A 370 -13.38 8.97 -24.89
CA SER A 370 -12.90 8.86 -26.28
C SER A 370 -11.38 8.91 -26.36
N TRP A 371 -10.82 8.28 -27.40
CA TRP A 371 -9.37 8.19 -27.61
C TRP A 371 -9.02 7.98 -29.09
N ARG A 372 -7.73 8.10 -29.41
CA ARG A 372 -7.15 7.75 -30.72
C ARG A 372 -5.99 6.79 -30.55
N MET A 373 -5.56 6.20 -31.66
CA MET A 373 -4.37 5.35 -31.75
C MET A 373 -3.39 5.92 -32.75
N SER A 374 -2.10 5.75 -32.49
CA SER A 374 -1.06 6.02 -33.47
C SER A 374 -1.28 5.15 -34.72
N PRO A 375 -1.10 5.67 -35.94
CA PRO A 375 -1.23 4.87 -37.16
C PRO A 375 -0.35 3.62 -37.14
N GLY A 376 -0.90 2.48 -37.58
CA GLY A 376 -0.17 1.21 -37.60
C GLY A 376 -0.13 0.43 -36.28
N SER A 377 -0.79 0.93 -35.23
CA SER A 377 -0.90 0.21 -33.96
C SER A 377 -1.66 -1.10 -34.12
N LEU A 378 -1.06 -2.21 -33.68
CA LEU A 378 -1.70 -3.53 -33.64
C LEU A 378 -2.35 -3.73 -32.27
N VAL A 379 -3.59 -3.26 -32.15
CA VAL A 379 -4.43 -3.43 -30.94
C VAL A 379 -5.61 -4.33 -31.24
N ASN A 380 -6.01 -5.14 -30.27
CA ASN A 380 -7.16 -6.03 -30.33
C ASN A 380 -8.33 -5.53 -29.45
N GLY A 381 -8.05 -4.67 -28.47
CA GLY A 381 -9.07 -4.00 -27.69
C GLY A 381 -8.50 -3.05 -26.64
N PHE A 382 -9.40 -2.54 -25.81
CA PHE A 382 -9.12 -1.57 -24.77
C PHE A 382 -9.79 -1.96 -23.45
N LEU A 383 -9.11 -1.68 -22.34
CA LEU A 383 -9.64 -1.74 -20.98
C LEU A 383 -9.77 -0.30 -20.46
N ILE A 384 -10.96 0.08 -20.00
CA ILE A 384 -11.26 1.42 -19.50
C ILE A 384 -11.42 1.34 -17.99
N TYR A 385 -10.45 1.89 -17.28
CA TYR A 385 -10.42 1.99 -15.83
C TYR A 385 -10.84 3.38 -15.36
N VAL A 386 -11.49 3.42 -14.21
CA VAL A 386 -11.78 4.65 -13.45
C VAL A 386 -10.96 4.59 -12.17
N ARG A 387 -10.07 5.56 -12.01
CA ARG A 387 -9.26 5.76 -10.81
C ARG A 387 -9.98 6.67 -9.84
N ASP A 388 -10.11 6.27 -8.59
CA ASP A 388 -10.67 7.13 -7.55
C ASP A 388 -9.65 8.06 -6.90
N SER A 389 -10.09 8.84 -5.91
CA SER A 389 -9.24 9.78 -5.16
C SER A 389 -8.18 9.10 -4.29
N GLU A 390 -8.32 7.79 -4.03
CA GLU A 390 -7.36 6.98 -3.30
C GLU A 390 -6.34 6.32 -4.24
N GLY A 391 -6.48 6.50 -5.55
CA GLY A 391 -5.61 5.92 -6.58
C GLY A 391 -6.03 4.53 -7.02
N VAL A 392 -7.19 4.02 -6.58
CA VAL A 392 -7.64 2.66 -6.88
C VAL A 392 -8.30 2.63 -8.26
N ASP A 393 -7.81 1.75 -9.13
CA ASP A 393 -8.36 1.52 -10.47
C ASP A 393 -9.47 0.48 -10.45
N SER A 394 -10.64 0.85 -10.99
CA SER A 394 -11.78 -0.06 -11.20
C SER A 394 -12.07 -0.22 -12.69
N LEU A 395 -12.21 -1.45 -13.18
CA LEU A 395 -12.56 -1.70 -14.59
C LEU A 395 -14.06 -1.39 -14.82
N TYR A 396 -14.37 -0.42 -15.68
CA TYR A 396 -15.75 -0.01 -15.98
C TYR A 396 -16.23 -0.54 -17.34
N ALA A 397 -15.33 -0.64 -18.32
CA ALA A 397 -15.69 -1.10 -19.65
C ALA A 397 -14.52 -1.75 -20.39
N THR A 398 -14.88 -2.53 -21.41
CA THR A 398 -13.96 -3.03 -22.43
C THR A 398 -14.46 -2.58 -23.80
N ALA A 399 -13.56 -2.28 -24.73
CA ALA A 399 -13.91 -1.86 -26.08
C ALA A 399 -13.10 -2.64 -27.13
N PHE A 400 -13.67 -2.83 -28.32
CA PHE A 400 -13.00 -3.52 -29.42
C PHE A 400 -11.95 -2.62 -30.09
N ALA A 401 -11.07 -3.21 -30.91
CA ALA A 401 -9.97 -2.52 -31.58
C ALA A 401 -10.43 -1.34 -32.48
N GLU A 402 -11.65 -1.37 -32.99
CA GLU A 402 -12.28 -0.36 -33.84
C GLU A 402 -12.96 0.76 -33.04
N ASP A 403 -13.27 0.53 -31.75
CA ASP A 403 -13.98 1.49 -30.93
C ASP A 403 -13.08 2.67 -30.55
N ARG A 404 -13.63 3.88 -30.62
CA ARG A 404 -12.93 5.13 -30.24
C ARG A 404 -13.70 5.94 -29.20
N LEU A 405 -14.81 5.39 -28.73
CA LEU A 405 -15.77 6.04 -27.86
C LEU A 405 -16.53 4.99 -27.06
N VAL A 406 -16.63 5.17 -25.75
CA VAL A 406 -17.53 4.39 -24.88
C VAL A 406 -18.28 5.35 -23.95
N MET A 407 -19.55 5.02 -23.68
CA MET A 407 -20.36 5.70 -22.67
C MET A 407 -20.41 4.84 -21.40
N ILE A 408 -20.05 5.42 -20.25
CA ILE A 408 -20.10 4.76 -18.94
C ILE A 408 -20.71 5.70 -17.90
N ASP A 409 -21.45 5.14 -16.93
CA ASP A 409 -22.01 5.91 -15.83
C ASP A 409 -21.06 5.88 -14.63
N ILE A 410 -20.59 7.07 -14.22
CA ILE A 410 -19.63 7.25 -13.14
C ILE A 410 -20.21 8.15 -12.06
N VAL A 411 -20.57 7.54 -10.94
CA VAL A 411 -20.99 8.27 -9.73
C VAL A 411 -19.80 9.06 -9.18
N ASN A 412 -20.03 10.32 -8.82
CA ASN A 412 -19.02 11.25 -8.30
C ASN A 412 -17.79 11.39 -9.23
N HIS A 413 -18.03 11.53 -10.53
CA HIS A 413 -16.98 11.59 -11.54
C HIS A 413 -15.97 12.74 -11.33
N ALA A 414 -16.35 13.84 -10.67
CA ALA A 414 -15.49 15.00 -10.46
C ALA A 414 -14.22 14.71 -9.63
N ALA A 415 -14.27 13.70 -8.75
CA ALA A 415 -13.13 13.27 -7.94
C ALA A 415 -12.36 12.09 -8.57
N LYS A 416 -12.70 11.69 -9.79
CA LYS A 416 -12.21 10.47 -10.44
C LYS A 416 -11.46 10.79 -11.74
N GLN A 417 -10.64 9.85 -12.16
CA GLN A 417 -9.82 9.95 -13.37
C GLN A 417 -10.05 8.74 -14.28
N ILE A 418 -9.83 8.90 -15.59
CA ILE A 418 -9.86 7.82 -16.57
C ILE A 418 -8.45 7.35 -16.90
N VAL A 419 -8.29 6.03 -16.97
CA VAL A 419 -7.08 5.35 -17.44
C VAL A 419 -7.51 4.34 -18.51
N ILE A 420 -6.85 4.35 -19.67
CA ILE A 420 -7.11 3.38 -20.74
C ILE A 420 -5.86 2.55 -20.99
N ILE A 421 -6.03 1.24 -21.12
CA ILE A 421 -4.98 0.29 -21.47
C ILE A 421 -5.36 -0.41 -22.77
N ALA A 422 -4.50 -0.35 -23.78
CA ALA A 422 -4.67 -1.14 -24.99
C ALA A 422 -4.06 -2.54 -24.81
N PHE A 423 -4.62 -3.56 -25.47
CA PHE A 423 -4.04 -4.90 -25.50
C PHE A 423 -4.06 -5.50 -26.90
N ASP A 424 -3.12 -6.40 -27.19
CA ASP A 424 -3.03 -7.11 -28.48
C ASP A 424 -3.80 -8.44 -28.49
N LYS A 425 -3.71 -9.18 -29.61
CA LYS A 425 -4.39 -10.48 -29.77
C LYS A 425 -3.89 -11.58 -28.81
N ASN A 426 -2.70 -11.42 -28.25
CA ASN A 426 -2.10 -12.35 -27.30
C ASN A 426 -2.44 -11.97 -25.85
N GLY A 427 -3.15 -10.85 -25.64
CA GLY A 427 -3.45 -10.31 -24.31
C GLY A 427 -2.32 -9.46 -23.72
N SER A 428 -1.25 -9.20 -24.48
CA SER A 428 -0.16 -8.34 -24.05
C SER A 428 -0.67 -6.90 -23.93
N ARG A 429 -0.39 -6.25 -22.80
CA ARG A 429 -0.89 -4.90 -22.49
C ARG A 429 0.15 -3.84 -22.85
N GLY A 430 -0.32 -2.75 -23.43
CA GLY A 430 0.47 -1.53 -23.63
C GLY A 430 0.53 -0.69 -22.36
N CYS A 431 1.24 0.43 -22.41
CA CYS A 431 1.25 1.34 -21.26
C CYS A 431 -0.13 1.95 -21.05
N ALA A 432 -0.54 2.02 -19.78
CA ALA A 432 -1.67 2.81 -19.36
C ALA A 432 -1.49 4.27 -19.80
N THR A 433 -2.57 4.91 -20.21
CA THR A 433 -2.57 6.36 -20.40
C THR A 433 -2.30 7.05 -19.07
N GLN A 434 -1.81 8.30 -19.10
CA GLN A 434 -1.84 9.14 -17.91
C GLN A 434 -3.29 9.18 -17.37
N ALA A 435 -3.44 9.18 -16.04
CA ALA A 435 -4.73 9.35 -15.41
C ALA A 435 -5.27 10.76 -15.73
N LEU A 436 -6.39 10.82 -16.44
CA LEU A 436 -6.96 12.06 -16.94
C LEU A 436 -8.21 12.43 -16.16
N PRO A 437 -8.33 13.69 -15.68
CA PRO A 437 -9.52 14.11 -14.95
C PRO A 437 -10.76 14.03 -15.85
N ILE A 438 -11.89 13.65 -15.26
CA ILE A 438 -13.18 13.69 -15.95
C ILE A 438 -13.70 15.13 -15.88
N THR A 439 -13.74 15.82 -17.02
CA THR A 439 -14.27 17.17 -17.06
C THR A 439 -15.79 17.12 -17.05
N THR A 440 -16.42 17.87 -16.14
CA THR A 440 -17.85 18.15 -16.21
C THR A 440 -18.11 19.00 -17.44
N GLY A 441 -18.85 18.44 -18.41
CA GLY A 441 -19.42 19.24 -19.48
C GLY A 441 -20.46 20.19 -18.88
N ILE A 442 -20.42 21.46 -19.28
CA ILE A 442 -21.58 22.33 -19.15
C ILE A 442 -22.56 21.79 -20.18
N GLU A 443 -23.60 21.08 -19.74
CA GLU A 443 -24.78 20.95 -20.59
C GLU A 443 -25.26 22.38 -20.86
N GLU A 444 -25.27 22.79 -22.13
CA GLU A 444 -26.28 23.76 -22.57
C GLU A 444 -27.60 23.20 -22.08
N GLU A 445 -28.32 23.99 -21.25
CA GLU A 445 -29.63 23.63 -20.72
C GLU A 445 -30.39 22.84 -21.78
N GLN A 446 -30.69 21.57 -21.48
CA GLN A 446 -31.74 20.91 -22.24
C GLN A 446 -32.93 21.86 -22.17
N TYR A 447 -33.32 22.42 -23.31
CA TYR A 447 -34.59 23.10 -23.44
C TYR A 447 -35.65 22.04 -23.16
N VAL A 448 -35.96 21.85 -21.88
CA VAL A 448 -37.16 21.17 -21.41
C VAL A 448 -38.28 22.12 -21.82
N VAL A 449 -38.80 21.93 -23.02
CA VAL A 449 -40.14 22.41 -23.35
C VAL A 449 -41.06 21.56 -22.47
N THR A 450 -41.42 22.10 -21.30
CA THR A 450 -42.45 21.55 -20.43
C THR A 450 -43.78 21.61 -21.19
N GLY A 451 -44.12 20.51 -21.85
CA GLY A 451 -45.48 20.14 -22.22
C GLY A 451 -45.77 18.78 -21.60
N GLU A 452 -46.63 18.73 -20.59
CA GLU A 452 -47.06 17.48 -19.97
C GLU A 452 -47.73 16.57 -21.01
N ASN A 453 -47.23 15.34 -21.09
CA ASN A 453 -47.73 14.14 -21.77
C ASN A 453 -46.99 13.71 -23.06
N SER A 454 -46.25 12.60 -22.90
CA SER A 454 -45.39 11.86 -23.84
C SER A 454 -43.99 12.43 -24.11
N GLN A 455 -43.04 12.09 -23.23
CA GLN A 455 -41.60 12.21 -23.54
C GLN A 455 -41.21 11.14 -24.57
N ILE A 456 -41.00 11.55 -25.82
CA ILE A 456 -40.25 10.79 -26.80
C ILE A 456 -38.78 11.14 -26.58
N ASP A 457 -37.98 10.17 -26.16
CA ASP A 457 -36.52 10.31 -26.13
C ASP A 457 -36.00 10.06 -27.54
N ALA A 458 -35.13 10.93 -28.04
CA ALA A 458 -34.54 10.78 -29.37
C ALA A 458 -33.05 11.14 -29.39
N SER A 459 -32.28 10.39 -30.17
CA SER A 459 -30.85 10.60 -30.38
C SER A 459 -30.48 10.39 -31.84
N ILE A 460 -29.46 11.12 -32.31
CA ILE A 460 -29.05 11.13 -33.72
C ILE A 460 -27.54 10.87 -33.76
N VAL A 461 -27.13 9.80 -34.43
CA VAL A 461 -25.71 9.40 -34.50
C VAL A 461 -25.35 8.96 -35.93
N PRO A 462 -24.28 9.52 -36.53
CA PRO A 462 -23.50 10.66 -36.06
C PRO A 462 -24.26 12.00 -36.23
N ASN A 463 -24.09 12.91 -35.26
CA ASN A 463 -24.49 14.32 -35.39
C ASN A 463 -23.32 15.22 -34.91
N PRO A 464 -22.69 16.04 -35.76
CA PRO A 464 -23.03 16.28 -37.17
C PRO A 464 -22.89 15.05 -38.09
N THR A 465 -23.67 15.00 -39.18
CA THR A 465 -23.59 13.96 -40.21
C THR A 465 -22.98 14.49 -41.51
N ASN A 466 -22.17 13.68 -42.19
CA ASN A 466 -21.60 13.98 -43.51
C ASN A 466 -22.35 13.29 -44.67
N GLY A 467 -23.54 12.75 -44.42
CA GLY A 467 -24.37 12.14 -45.46
C GLY A 467 -25.22 10.95 -45.00
N HIS A 468 -24.86 10.28 -43.91
CA HIS A 468 -25.67 9.21 -43.33
C HIS A 468 -25.78 9.38 -41.82
N THR A 469 -26.98 9.22 -41.29
CA THR A 469 -27.21 9.17 -39.85
C THR A 469 -28.29 8.17 -39.49
N THR A 470 -28.22 7.67 -38.27
CA THR A 470 -29.30 6.91 -37.63
C THR A 470 -30.03 7.83 -36.66
N ILE A 471 -31.35 7.90 -36.80
CA ILE A 471 -32.26 8.57 -35.88
C ILE A 471 -32.86 7.48 -34.99
N ARG A 472 -32.57 7.54 -33.69
CA ARG A 472 -33.10 6.60 -32.68
C ARG A 472 -34.14 7.32 -31.85
N PHE A 473 -35.24 6.64 -31.53
CA PHE A 473 -36.34 7.23 -30.76
C PHE A 473 -37.09 6.19 -29.95
N THR A 474 -37.73 6.61 -28.85
CA THR A 474 -38.57 5.73 -28.03
C THR A 474 -40.05 5.80 -28.43
N CYS A 475 -40.74 4.68 -28.28
CA CYS A 475 -42.19 4.57 -28.41
C CYS A 475 -42.80 3.94 -27.15
N GLY A 476 -43.89 4.52 -26.66
CA GLY A 476 -44.65 3.98 -25.53
C GLY A 476 -45.50 2.75 -25.90
N ALA A 477 -46.09 2.09 -24.89
CA ALA A 477 -46.85 0.85 -25.05
C ALA A 477 -48.14 0.98 -25.91
N ASP A 478 -48.60 2.19 -26.15
CA ASP A 478 -49.85 2.49 -26.85
C ASP A 478 -49.67 2.86 -28.35
N VAL A 479 -48.44 2.79 -28.88
CA VAL A 479 -48.19 3.12 -30.30
C VAL A 479 -48.59 1.92 -31.18
N ARG A 480 -49.82 1.92 -31.69
CA ARG A 480 -50.35 0.81 -32.50
C ARG A 480 -50.54 1.09 -34.00
N ALA A 481 -50.05 2.21 -34.53
CA ALA A 481 -50.40 2.58 -35.92
C ALA A 481 -49.26 3.06 -36.83
N SER A 482 -48.27 3.82 -36.35
CA SER A 482 -47.04 4.22 -37.08
C SER A 482 -46.35 5.37 -36.34
N ALA A 483 -45.05 5.54 -36.59
CA ALA A 483 -44.33 6.76 -36.27
C ALA A 483 -43.91 7.48 -37.56
N THR A 484 -44.15 8.79 -37.63
CA THR A 484 -43.76 9.64 -38.75
C THR A 484 -42.60 10.53 -38.33
N ILE A 485 -41.51 10.49 -39.09
CA ILE A 485 -40.31 11.27 -38.81
C ILE A 485 -40.09 12.24 -39.97
N ASP A 486 -40.37 13.50 -39.74
CA ASP A 486 -40.17 14.58 -40.72
C ASP A 486 -38.83 15.26 -40.48
N ILE A 487 -38.05 15.43 -41.55
CA ILE A 487 -36.89 16.32 -41.54
C ILE A 487 -37.32 17.67 -42.08
N ILE A 488 -37.18 18.71 -41.27
CA ILE A 488 -37.61 20.06 -41.61
C ILE A 488 -36.46 21.07 -41.50
N THR A 489 -36.51 22.15 -42.26
CA THR A 489 -35.56 23.27 -42.15
C THR A 489 -35.90 24.15 -40.96
N VAL A 490 -35.01 25.11 -40.64
CA VAL A 490 -35.24 26.16 -39.64
C VAL A 490 -36.51 27.01 -39.90
N VAL A 491 -36.98 27.08 -41.15
CA VAL A 491 -38.23 27.79 -41.51
C VAL A 491 -39.45 26.87 -41.56
N GLY A 492 -39.31 25.60 -41.15
CA GLY A 492 -40.40 24.62 -41.15
C GLY A 492 -40.69 23.95 -42.49
N GLN A 493 -39.91 24.22 -43.54
CA GLN A 493 -40.04 23.52 -44.82
C GLN A 493 -39.61 22.06 -44.65
N LYS A 494 -40.50 21.13 -45.02
CA LYS A 494 -40.24 19.68 -45.01
C LYS A 494 -39.30 19.27 -46.15
N ILE A 495 -38.25 18.54 -45.80
CA ILE A 495 -37.18 18.05 -46.69
C ILE A 495 -37.35 16.55 -46.96
N ALA A 496 -37.70 15.77 -45.95
CA ALA A 496 -37.95 14.33 -46.08
C ALA A 496 -39.00 13.87 -45.05
N THR A 497 -39.66 12.75 -45.34
CA THR A 497 -40.50 12.02 -44.38
C THR A 497 -40.05 10.56 -44.39
N LEU A 498 -39.74 10.05 -43.20
CA LEU A 498 -39.37 8.66 -42.96
C LEU A 498 -40.51 8.01 -42.17
N ILE A 499 -41.06 6.92 -42.69
CA ILE A 499 -42.19 6.22 -42.09
C ILE A 499 -41.66 4.93 -41.46
N VAL A 500 -41.93 4.75 -40.17
CA VAL A 500 -41.68 3.49 -39.47
C VAL A 500 -43.01 2.76 -39.33
N ALA A 501 -43.22 1.76 -40.19
CA ALA A 501 -44.34 0.84 -40.08
C ALA A 501 -44.08 -0.09 -38.89
N ASP A 502 -45.05 -0.18 -37.98
CA ASP A 502 -45.02 -1.06 -36.79
C ASP A 502 -43.85 -0.81 -35.82
N PRO A 503 -43.71 0.40 -35.23
CA PRO A 503 -42.70 0.64 -34.19
C PRO A 503 -42.97 -0.25 -32.97
N SER A 504 -41.90 -0.81 -32.41
CA SER A 504 -41.97 -1.63 -31.19
C SER A 504 -41.97 -0.74 -29.93
N THR A 505 -42.55 -1.22 -28.84
CA THR A 505 -42.41 -0.54 -27.53
C THR A 505 -40.93 -0.48 -27.15
N GLY A 506 -40.45 0.70 -26.73
CA GLY A 506 -39.03 0.93 -26.45
C GLY A 506 -38.31 1.62 -27.61
N TRP A 507 -37.03 1.27 -27.82
CA TRP A 507 -36.17 1.94 -28.81
C TRP A 507 -36.43 1.44 -30.23
N ASN A 508 -36.61 2.40 -31.14
CA ASN A 508 -36.70 2.20 -32.57
C ASN A 508 -35.65 3.05 -33.28
N GLN A 509 -35.34 2.70 -34.53
CA GLN A 509 -34.37 3.46 -35.32
C GLN A 509 -34.75 3.53 -36.79
N VAL A 510 -34.38 4.63 -37.45
CA VAL A 510 -34.49 4.80 -38.89
C VAL A 510 -33.22 5.46 -39.42
N GLU A 511 -32.82 5.08 -40.63
CA GLU A 511 -31.70 5.72 -41.31
C GLU A 511 -32.17 6.89 -42.16
N TRP A 512 -31.40 7.98 -42.14
CA TRP A 512 -31.59 9.12 -43.02
C TRP A 512 -30.35 9.32 -43.90
N ASP A 513 -30.58 9.37 -45.21
CA ASP A 513 -29.58 9.71 -46.22
C ASP A 513 -29.65 11.21 -46.54
N ALA A 514 -28.65 11.94 -46.06
CA ALA A 514 -28.50 13.38 -46.22
C ALA A 514 -27.55 13.78 -47.37
N ARG A 515 -27.05 12.84 -48.19
CA ARG A 515 -26.05 13.15 -49.25
C ARG A 515 -26.54 14.15 -50.30
N GLY A 516 -27.85 14.26 -50.51
CA GLY A 516 -28.48 15.23 -51.41
C GLY A 516 -28.87 16.56 -50.75
N VAL A 517 -28.61 16.72 -49.44
CA VAL A 517 -29.07 17.85 -48.63
C VAL A 517 -27.93 18.87 -48.49
N ASN A 518 -28.28 20.16 -48.43
CA ASN A 518 -27.28 21.22 -48.24
C ASN A 518 -26.71 21.17 -46.81
N ALA A 519 -25.48 21.62 -46.64
CA ALA A 519 -24.92 21.77 -45.29
C ALA A 519 -25.73 22.83 -44.52
N GLY A 520 -26.00 22.57 -43.25
CA GLY A 520 -26.82 23.44 -42.40
C GLY A 520 -27.52 22.70 -41.27
N THR A 521 -28.27 23.44 -40.47
CA THR A 521 -29.07 22.90 -39.36
C THR A 521 -30.48 22.59 -39.84
N TYR A 522 -30.93 21.39 -39.51
CA TYR A 522 -32.28 20.88 -39.73
C TYR A 522 -32.86 20.41 -38.40
N TYR A 523 -34.16 20.11 -38.39
CA TYR A 523 -34.85 19.54 -37.26
C TYR A 523 -35.50 18.22 -37.66
N VAL A 524 -35.35 17.22 -36.81
CA VAL A 524 -36.04 15.95 -36.89
C VAL A 524 -37.27 16.04 -36.00
N ARG A 525 -38.45 16.06 -36.63
CA ARG A 525 -39.74 16.06 -35.97
C ARG A 525 -40.33 14.66 -35.97
N ILE A 526 -40.48 14.08 -34.80
CA ILE A 526 -40.98 12.73 -34.58
C ILE A 526 -42.41 12.85 -34.06
N GLU A 527 -43.36 12.27 -34.76
CA GLU A 527 -44.78 12.28 -34.43
C GLU A 527 -45.32 10.85 -34.35
N HIS A 528 -46.02 10.54 -33.27
CA HIS A 528 -46.86 9.35 -33.16
C HIS A 528 -48.15 9.69 -32.40
N SER A 529 -49.04 8.70 -32.23
CA SER A 529 -50.42 8.92 -31.75
C SER A 529 -50.57 9.68 -30.43
N ASN A 530 -49.53 9.70 -29.58
CA ASN A 530 -49.61 10.19 -28.21
C ASN A 530 -48.59 11.30 -27.91
N GLY A 531 -47.74 11.70 -28.86
CA GLY A 531 -46.66 12.64 -28.57
C GLY A 531 -45.90 13.13 -29.80
N GLN A 532 -45.14 14.20 -29.59
CA GLN A 532 -44.26 14.80 -30.59
C GLN A 532 -42.93 15.20 -29.94
N ALA A 533 -41.81 14.98 -30.63
CA ALA A 533 -40.51 15.51 -30.26
C ALA A 533 -39.82 16.16 -31.45
N ILE A 534 -38.98 17.15 -31.17
CA ILE A 534 -38.18 17.86 -32.17
C ILE A 534 -36.73 17.88 -31.71
N VAL A 535 -35.82 17.33 -32.52
CA VAL A 535 -34.38 17.26 -32.21
C VAL A 535 -33.57 17.91 -33.34
N PRO A 536 -32.61 18.79 -33.05
CA PRO A 536 -31.76 19.39 -34.09
C PRO A 536 -30.76 18.39 -34.66
N ILE A 537 -30.48 18.52 -35.95
CA ILE A 537 -29.44 17.76 -36.67
C ILE A 537 -28.62 18.70 -37.56
N VAL A 538 -27.31 18.52 -37.56
CA VAL A 538 -26.39 19.31 -38.37
C VAL A 538 -25.85 18.46 -39.52
N VAL A 539 -26.04 18.92 -40.76
CA VAL A 539 -25.46 18.33 -41.96
C VAL A 539 -24.20 19.12 -42.32
N VAL A 540 -23.08 18.41 -42.46
CA VAL A 540 -21.79 18.94 -42.93
C VAL A 540 -21.42 18.30 -44.27
N LYS A 541 -20.62 18.98 -45.10
CA LYS A 541 -20.12 18.45 -46.38
C LYS A 541 -18.61 18.30 -46.34
#